data_AF-A0A7Y4DU98-F1
#
_entry.id   AF-A0A7Y4DU98-F1
#
_cell.length_a   1.000
_cell.length_b   1.000
_cell.length_c   1.000
_cell.angle_alpha   90.00
_cell.angle_beta   90.00
_cell.angle_gamma   90.00
#
_symmetry.space_group_name_H-M   'P 1'
#
loop_
_entity.id
_entity.type
_entity.pdbx_description
1 polymer ?
#
loop_
_entity_poly.entity_id
_entity_poly.type
_entity_poly.pdbx_seq_one_letter_code
_entity_poly.pdbx_strand_id
1 'polypeptide(L)'
;AGDIQQSKMVLNTFSDSSSMLVGHLLYGFVPIEQEASSLDPNQLSACPFLDQEKSMEQPVDLYVISTFGSLPTPRMVSIMFMLDILCQNTRIKNLVLNCHDHEAYALFETSTDCELISKGNEIPFGGVKVFGKHYKYAQIRIKSESILALKVISNIIPFIQDYIQSLLED
;
A
#
# COMPACT_ATOMS: atom_id res chain seq x y z
N ALA A 1 -6.63 -3.42 -19.68
CA ALA A 1 -5.19 -3.10 -19.56
C ALA A 1 -4.86 -1.67 -20.03
N GLY A 2 -5.56 -1.12 -21.04
CA GLY A 2 -5.30 0.24 -21.55
C GLY A 2 -5.72 1.42 -20.64
N ASP A 3 -6.70 1.25 -19.76
CA ASP A 3 -7.24 2.36 -18.95
C ASP A 3 -6.36 2.73 -17.73
N ILE A 4 -5.51 1.83 -17.25
CA ILE A 4 -4.67 2.09 -16.07
C ILE A 4 -3.43 2.92 -16.45
N GLN A 5 -2.91 2.81 -17.68
CA GLN A 5 -1.80 3.67 -18.14
C GLN A 5 -2.21 5.13 -18.40
N GLN A 6 -3.50 5.41 -18.62
CA GLN A 6 -4.01 6.79 -18.67
C GLN A 6 -4.27 7.36 -17.28
N SER A 7 -4.47 6.49 -16.29
CA SER A 7 -4.50 6.91 -14.89
C SER A 7 -3.07 7.08 -14.38
N LYS A 8 -2.84 8.07 -13.52
CA LYS A 8 -1.52 8.35 -12.91
C LYS A 8 -1.15 7.33 -11.83
N MET A 9 -1.66 6.11 -11.98
CA MET A 9 -1.49 4.97 -11.09
C MET A 9 -0.43 4.04 -11.67
N VAL A 10 0.25 3.33 -10.79
CA VAL A 10 1.28 2.36 -11.14
C VAL A 10 0.79 0.97 -10.75
N LEU A 11 0.89 0.02 -11.68
CA LEU A 11 0.52 -1.38 -11.49
C LEU A 11 1.75 -2.26 -11.71
N ASN A 12 2.20 -2.90 -10.63
CA ASN A 12 3.17 -3.99 -10.71
C ASN A 12 2.40 -5.32 -10.68
N THR A 13 2.68 -6.21 -11.64
CA THR A 13 2.08 -7.55 -11.69
C THR A 13 3.17 -8.62 -11.57
N PHE A 14 2.87 -9.68 -10.85
CA PHE A 14 3.75 -10.83 -10.65
C PHE A 14 3.09 -12.08 -11.24
N SER A 15 3.81 -12.80 -12.09
CA SER A 15 3.32 -14.01 -12.74
C SER A 15 4.23 -15.20 -12.42
N ASP A 16 3.65 -16.39 -12.36
CA ASP A 16 4.43 -17.62 -12.23
C ASP A 16 5.06 -18.05 -13.57
N SER A 17 5.78 -19.17 -13.54
CA SER A 17 6.41 -19.78 -14.72
C SER A 17 5.41 -20.19 -15.82
N SER A 18 4.12 -20.34 -15.48
CA SER A 18 3.03 -20.60 -16.44
C SER A 18 2.40 -19.30 -16.96
N SER A 19 2.99 -18.14 -16.67
CA SER A 19 2.46 -16.80 -16.98
C SER A 19 1.11 -16.49 -16.32
N MET A 20 0.74 -17.22 -15.26
CA MET A 20 -0.49 -16.95 -14.52
C MET A 20 -0.24 -15.85 -13.49
N LEU A 21 -1.16 -14.91 -13.36
CA LEU A 21 -1.08 -13.83 -12.37
C LEU A 21 -1.14 -14.41 -10.94
N VAL A 22 -0.06 -14.24 -10.18
CA VAL A 22 0.04 -14.69 -8.79
C VAL A 22 0.07 -13.54 -7.79
N GLY A 23 0.21 -12.30 -8.25
CA GLY A 23 0.08 -11.13 -7.38
C GLY A 23 0.08 -9.80 -8.14
N HIS A 24 -0.29 -8.73 -7.43
CA HIS A 24 -0.15 -7.36 -7.92
C HIS A 24 0.01 -6.36 -6.79
N LEU A 25 0.58 -5.21 -7.14
CA LEU A 25 0.60 -3.99 -6.32
C LEU A 25 0.13 -2.83 -7.20
N LEU A 26 -1.03 -2.26 -6.86
CA LEU A 26 -1.61 -1.08 -7.50
C LEU A 26 -1.56 0.10 -6.53
N TYR A 27 -0.91 1.18 -6.94
CA TYR A 27 -0.73 2.35 -6.10
C TYR A 27 -0.70 3.65 -6.91
N GLY A 28 -0.77 4.78 -6.22
CA GLY A 28 -0.57 6.11 -6.79
C GLY A 28 -0.13 7.11 -5.74
N PHE A 29 0.20 8.32 -6.17
CA PHE A 29 0.59 9.42 -5.26
C PHE A 29 -0.55 10.42 -5.16
N VAL A 30 -0.82 10.92 -3.96
CA VAL A 30 -1.85 11.93 -3.70
C VAL A 30 -1.30 13.04 -2.81
N PRO A 31 -1.87 14.26 -2.79
CA PRO A 31 -1.45 15.29 -1.85
C PRO A 31 -1.68 14.86 -0.37
N ILE A 32 -0.90 15.40 0.57
CA ILE A 32 -0.94 15.01 2.00
C ILE A 32 -2.25 15.34 2.74
N GLU A 33 -2.98 16.38 2.32
CA GLU A 33 -4.16 16.93 3.02
C GLU A 33 -5.49 16.47 2.37
N GLN A 34 -5.52 15.25 1.83
CA GLN A 34 -6.73 14.73 1.21
C GLN A 34 -7.74 14.26 2.26
N GLU A 35 -9.01 14.64 2.05
CA GLU A 35 -10.13 14.14 2.85
C GLU A 35 -10.31 12.63 2.62
N ALA A 36 -10.72 11.90 3.65
CA ALA A 36 -11.02 10.47 3.60
C ALA A 36 -11.93 10.08 2.42
N SER A 37 -12.93 10.92 2.12
CA SER A 37 -13.90 10.76 1.03
C SER A 37 -13.24 10.76 -0.36
N SER A 38 -12.14 11.49 -0.53
CA SER A 38 -11.42 11.60 -1.80
C SER A 38 -10.51 10.39 -2.09
N LEU A 39 -10.36 9.46 -1.13
CA LEU A 39 -9.58 8.24 -1.25
C LEU A 39 -10.47 6.98 -1.25
N ASP A 40 -11.72 7.10 -1.67
CA ASP A 40 -12.66 5.97 -1.74
C ASP A 40 -12.17 4.92 -2.77
N PRO A 41 -11.88 3.67 -2.36
CA PRO A 41 -11.46 2.62 -3.28
C PRO A 41 -12.49 2.28 -4.36
N ASN A 42 -13.76 2.69 -4.20
CA ASN A 42 -14.81 2.49 -5.20
C ASN A 42 -14.94 3.66 -6.19
N GLN A 43 -14.21 4.77 -5.98
CA GLN A 43 -14.28 5.99 -6.81
C GLN A 43 -12.89 6.46 -7.28
N LEU A 44 -12.05 5.52 -7.72
CA LEU A 44 -10.66 5.80 -8.11
C LEU A 44 -10.50 6.87 -9.21
N SER A 45 -11.50 7.03 -10.09
CA SER A 45 -11.48 8.06 -11.13
C SER A 45 -11.59 9.49 -10.58
N ALA A 46 -12.13 9.66 -9.36
CA ALA A 46 -12.23 10.94 -8.66
C ALA A 46 -11.02 11.21 -7.75
N CYS A 47 -10.17 10.21 -7.52
CA CYS A 47 -8.98 10.38 -6.69
C CYS A 47 -7.99 11.35 -7.36
N PRO A 48 -7.42 12.31 -6.61
CA PRO A 48 -6.52 13.34 -7.14
C PRO A 48 -5.10 12.80 -7.31
N PHE A 49 -4.94 11.75 -8.13
CA PHE A 49 -3.63 11.16 -8.37
C PHE A 49 -2.68 12.16 -9.04
N LEU A 50 -1.43 12.13 -8.59
CA LEU A 50 -0.33 12.92 -9.11
C LEU A 50 0.55 12.07 -10.00
N ASP A 51 1.16 12.71 -10.98
CA ASP A 51 2.19 12.08 -11.81
C ASP A 51 3.42 11.79 -10.94
N GLN A 52 4.17 10.74 -11.31
CA GLN A 52 5.37 10.35 -10.56
C GLN A 52 6.42 11.46 -10.49
N GLU A 53 6.57 12.28 -11.53
CA GLU A 53 7.49 13.43 -11.52
C GLU A 53 7.09 14.43 -10.43
N LYS A 54 5.79 14.78 -10.35
CA LYS A 54 5.27 15.70 -9.32
C LYS A 54 5.40 15.12 -7.92
N SER A 55 5.32 13.80 -7.77
CA SER A 55 5.48 13.16 -6.46
C SER A 55 6.89 13.28 -5.89
N MET A 56 7.88 13.63 -6.72
CA MET A 56 9.26 13.91 -6.29
C MET A 56 9.49 15.39 -5.94
N GLU A 57 8.61 16.29 -6.38
CA GLU A 57 8.75 17.74 -6.21
C GLU A 57 8.12 18.28 -4.93
N GLN A 58 7.06 17.62 -4.43
CA GLN A 58 6.28 18.09 -3.29
C GLN A 58 5.96 16.96 -2.30
N PRO A 59 5.65 17.28 -1.03
CA PRO A 59 5.16 16.29 -0.07
C PRO A 59 3.89 15.60 -0.57
N VAL A 60 3.86 14.27 -0.47
CA VAL A 60 2.75 13.42 -0.94
C VAL A 60 2.47 12.28 0.02
N ASP A 61 1.28 11.70 -0.11
CA ASP A 61 0.94 10.38 0.43
C ASP A 61 1.06 9.33 -0.68
N LEU A 62 1.61 8.17 -0.35
CA LEU A 62 1.58 6.97 -1.18
C LEU A 62 0.27 6.24 -0.89
N TYR A 63 -0.66 6.22 -1.84
CA TYR A 63 -1.91 5.48 -1.70
C TYR A 63 -1.79 4.11 -2.37
N VAL A 64 -1.72 3.05 -1.56
CA VAL A 64 -1.80 1.67 -2.02
C VAL A 64 -3.26 1.26 -2.10
N ILE A 65 -3.75 1.20 -3.33
CA ILE A 65 -5.15 1.01 -3.67
C ILE A 65 -5.53 -0.46 -3.51
N SER A 66 -4.67 -1.34 -4.05
CA SER A 66 -4.91 -2.78 -4.05
C SER A 66 -3.59 -3.55 -4.04
N THR A 67 -3.55 -4.59 -3.23
CA THR A 67 -2.44 -5.54 -3.12
C THR A 67 -3.04 -6.94 -3.10
N PHE A 68 -2.44 -7.86 -3.86
CA PHE A 68 -2.85 -9.25 -3.92
C PHE A 68 -1.62 -10.13 -4.06
N GLY A 69 -1.66 -11.29 -3.42
CA GLY A 69 -0.67 -12.35 -3.62
C GLY A 69 -1.25 -13.70 -3.22
N SER A 70 -1.37 -14.62 -4.17
CA SER A 70 -1.87 -15.97 -3.91
C SER A 70 -0.90 -16.78 -3.04
N LEU A 71 0.41 -16.54 -3.20
CA LEU A 71 1.50 -17.18 -2.46
C LEU A 71 2.20 -16.20 -1.51
N PRO A 72 2.99 -16.69 -0.53
CA PRO A 72 3.79 -15.83 0.34
C PRO A 72 4.79 -14.95 -0.42
N THR A 73 5.43 -15.47 -1.47
CA THR A 73 6.47 -14.75 -2.23
C THR A 73 5.94 -13.46 -2.88
N PRO A 74 4.85 -13.45 -3.70
CA PRO A 74 4.28 -12.21 -4.24
C PRO A 74 3.83 -11.18 -3.18
N ARG A 75 3.39 -11.65 -2.01
CA ARG A 75 3.05 -10.75 -0.89
C ARG A 75 4.31 -10.07 -0.35
N MET A 76 5.39 -10.83 -0.15
CA MET A 76 6.68 -10.29 0.28
C MET A 76 7.26 -9.31 -0.73
N VAL A 77 7.18 -9.64 -2.03
CA VAL A 77 7.59 -8.74 -3.12
C VAL A 77 6.83 -7.41 -3.03
N SER A 78 5.52 -7.44 -2.83
CA SER A 78 4.70 -6.23 -2.67
C SER A 78 5.14 -5.39 -1.47
N ILE A 79 5.45 -6.02 -0.34
CA ILE A 79 5.98 -5.33 0.86
C ILE A 79 7.34 -4.69 0.54
N MET A 80 8.25 -5.41 -0.10
CA MET A 80 9.57 -4.88 -0.46
C MET A 80 9.46 -3.72 -1.44
N PHE A 81 8.58 -3.79 -2.45
CA PHE A 81 8.33 -2.65 -3.33
C PHE A 81 7.78 -1.44 -2.60
N MET A 82 6.82 -1.61 -1.68
CA MET A 82 6.31 -0.49 -0.88
C MET A 82 7.43 0.18 -0.09
N LEU A 83 8.27 -0.61 0.59
CA LEU A 83 9.41 -0.10 1.35
C LEU A 83 10.44 0.60 0.46
N ASP A 84 10.71 0.05 -0.72
CA ASP A 84 11.68 0.60 -1.67
C ASP A 84 11.20 1.96 -2.19
N ILE A 85 9.90 2.07 -2.52
CA ILE A 85 9.28 3.35 -2.91
C ILE A 85 9.42 4.39 -1.79
N LEU A 86 9.19 4.00 -0.53
CA LEU A 86 9.35 4.90 0.62
C LEU A 86 10.82 5.34 0.80
N CYS A 87 11.78 4.45 0.56
CA CYS A 87 13.21 4.76 0.64
C CYS A 87 13.67 5.70 -0.48
N GLN A 88 13.21 5.46 -1.72
CA GLN A 88 13.63 6.21 -2.89
C GLN A 88 12.98 7.60 -2.97
N ASN A 89 11.78 7.77 -2.40
CA ASN A 89 11.08 9.05 -2.41
C ASN A 89 10.84 9.60 -0.99
N THR A 90 11.78 10.41 -0.52
CA THR A 90 11.74 11.09 0.79
C THR A 90 10.64 12.17 0.92
N ARG A 91 9.96 12.51 -0.19
CA ARG A 91 8.79 13.39 -0.16
C ARG A 91 7.53 12.68 0.31
N ILE A 92 7.49 11.35 0.27
CA ILE A 92 6.36 10.59 0.80
C ILE A 92 6.31 10.76 2.32
N LYS A 93 5.22 11.33 2.82
CA LYS A 93 5.00 11.57 4.26
C LYS A 93 4.19 10.46 4.90
N ASN A 94 3.23 9.92 4.18
CA ASN A 94 2.43 8.81 4.68
C ASN A 94 2.24 7.72 3.63
N LEU A 95 2.09 6.50 4.13
CA LEU A 95 1.54 5.37 3.42
C LEU A 95 0.06 5.25 3.79
N VAL A 96 -0.81 5.23 2.78
CA VAL A 96 -2.25 4.99 2.93
C VAL A 96 -2.56 3.59 2.40
N LEU A 97 -3.21 2.77 3.22
CA LEU A 97 -3.50 1.36 2.92
C LEU A 97 -4.96 1.04 3.20
N ASN A 98 -5.56 0.24 2.33
CA ASN A 98 -6.85 -0.41 2.58
C ASN A 98 -6.58 -1.81 3.16
N CYS A 99 -6.69 -1.97 4.48
CA CYS A 99 -6.55 -3.27 5.13
C CYS A 99 -7.86 -4.05 5.02
N HIS A 100 -7.83 -5.22 4.38
CA HIS A 100 -8.99 -6.10 4.20
C HIS A 100 -9.05 -7.25 5.20
N ASP A 101 -7.95 -7.55 5.89
CA ASP A 101 -7.84 -8.55 6.92
C ASP A 101 -7.34 -7.94 8.24
N HIS A 102 -7.73 -8.55 9.35
CA HIS A 102 -7.44 -8.03 10.68
C HIS A 102 -5.97 -8.14 11.06
N GLU A 103 -5.23 -9.13 10.53
CA GLU A 103 -3.83 -9.35 10.86
C GLU A 103 -2.96 -8.22 10.31
N ALA A 104 -3.18 -7.83 9.05
CA ALA A 104 -2.53 -6.69 8.42
C ALA A 104 -2.84 -5.38 9.15
N TYR A 105 -4.10 -5.16 9.55
CA TYR A 105 -4.48 -3.97 10.31
C TYR A 105 -3.79 -3.92 11.68
N ALA A 106 -3.81 -5.02 12.43
CA ALA A 106 -3.25 -5.12 13.77
C ALA A 106 -1.73 -4.91 13.79
N LEU A 107 -1.02 -5.34 12.74
CA LEU A 107 0.42 -5.11 12.59
C LEU A 107 0.74 -3.61 12.70
N PHE A 108 0.00 -2.78 11.97
CA PHE A 108 0.25 -1.33 11.93
C PHE A 108 -0.31 -0.61 13.15
N GLU A 109 -1.50 -1.00 13.63
CA GLU A 109 -2.10 -0.42 14.85
C GLU A 109 -1.19 -0.58 16.07
N THR A 110 -0.51 -1.72 16.20
CA THR A 110 0.33 -2.03 17.37
C THR A 110 1.76 -1.51 17.27
N SER A 111 2.28 -1.37 16.05
CA SER A 111 3.72 -1.12 15.82
C SER A 111 4.04 0.29 15.33
N THR A 112 3.03 1.06 14.91
CA THR A 112 3.24 2.38 14.30
C THR A 112 2.23 3.41 14.78
N ASP A 113 2.55 4.70 14.60
CA ASP A 113 1.59 5.80 14.76
C ASP A 113 0.63 5.78 13.56
N CYS A 114 -0.40 4.95 13.67
CA CYS A 114 -1.36 4.62 12.63
C CYS A 114 -2.68 5.36 12.89
N GLU A 115 -3.13 6.14 11.91
CA GLU A 115 -4.41 6.85 11.92
C GLU A 115 -5.45 6.06 11.11
N LEU A 116 -6.62 5.80 11.70
CA LEU A 116 -7.76 5.26 10.96
C LEU A 116 -8.48 6.40 10.21
N ILE A 117 -8.40 6.39 8.88
CA ILE A 117 -8.99 7.41 8.01
C ILE A 117 -10.47 7.12 7.73
N SER A 118 -10.76 5.89 7.30
CA SER A 118 -12.09 5.50 6.85
C SER A 118 -12.33 4.00 7.04
N LYS A 119 -13.59 3.57 6.86
CA LYS A 119 -14.01 2.18 7.00
C LYS A 119 -14.95 1.83 5.86
N GLY A 120 -14.84 0.60 5.37
CA GLY A 120 -15.86 0.04 4.48
C GLY A 120 -17.18 -0.22 5.20
N ASN A 121 -18.17 -0.74 4.47
CA ASN A 121 -19.45 -1.12 5.07
C ASN A 121 -19.27 -2.16 6.19
N GLU A 122 -20.11 -2.05 7.23
CA GLU A 122 -20.20 -3.04 8.30
C GLU A 122 -20.65 -4.40 7.73
N ILE A 123 -20.04 -5.48 8.22
CA ILE A 123 -20.34 -6.87 7.84
C ILE A 123 -20.51 -7.72 9.10
N PRO A 124 -21.27 -8.82 9.04
CA PRO A 124 -21.57 -9.62 10.23
C PRO A 124 -20.36 -10.42 10.77
N PHE A 125 -19.42 -10.81 9.91
CA PHE A 125 -18.22 -11.58 10.28
C PHE A 125 -17.09 -11.37 9.27
N GLY A 126 -15.85 -11.64 9.67
CA GLY A 126 -14.64 -11.47 8.84
C GLY A 126 -14.17 -10.02 8.75
N GLY A 127 -13.34 -9.72 7.75
CA GLY A 127 -12.80 -8.37 7.51
C GLY A 127 -11.92 -7.86 8.65
N VAL A 128 -12.04 -6.56 8.94
CA VAL A 128 -11.29 -5.87 10.00
C VAL A 128 -12.20 -5.50 11.16
N LYS A 129 -11.78 -5.83 12.38
CA LYS A 129 -12.49 -5.44 13.60
C LYS A 129 -11.98 -4.08 14.09
N VAL A 130 -12.86 -3.09 14.14
CA VAL A 130 -12.56 -1.74 14.66
C VAL A 130 -13.67 -1.34 15.64
N PHE A 131 -13.30 -0.90 16.85
CA PHE A 131 -14.25 -0.49 17.91
C PHE A 131 -15.38 -1.51 18.16
N GLY A 132 -15.06 -2.80 18.13
CA GLY A 132 -16.01 -3.89 18.41
C GLY A 132 -16.91 -4.31 17.25
N LYS A 133 -16.81 -3.65 16.08
CA LYS A 133 -17.57 -3.98 14.87
C LYS A 133 -16.68 -4.47 13.73
N HIS A 134 -17.24 -5.25 12.82
CA HIS A 134 -16.54 -5.80 11.66
C HIS A 134 -16.85 -4.97 10.41
N TYR A 135 -15.82 -4.60 9.66
CA TYR A 135 -15.94 -3.82 8.42
C TYR A 135 -15.23 -4.53 7.27
N LYS A 136 -15.71 -4.31 6.04
CA LYS A 136 -15.08 -4.87 4.82
C LYS A 136 -13.60 -4.51 4.68
N TYR A 137 -13.23 -3.32 5.15
CA TYR A 137 -11.86 -2.86 5.24
C TYR A 137 -11.76 -1.73 6.28
N ALA A 138 -10.54 -1.52 6.77
CA ALA A 138 -10.13 -0.32 7.47
C ALA A 138 -9.07 0.39 6.63
N GLN A 139 -9.30 1.65 6.29
CA GLN A 139 -8.31 2.45 5.60
C GLN A 139 -7.48 3.20 6.64
N ILE A 140 -6.17 3.04 6.57
CA ILE A 140 -5.24 3.59 7.53
C ILE A 140 -4.21 4.48 6.85
N ARG A 141 -3.74 5.50 7.58
CA ARG A 141 -2.62 6.37 7.22
C ARG A 141 -1.51 6.14 8.24
N ILE A 142 -0.30 5.90 7.75
CA ILE A 142 0.87 5.64 8.59
C ILE A 142 2.00 6.53 8.13
N LYS A 143 2.69 7.20 9.06
CA LYS A 143 3.87 8.01 8.71
C LYS A 143 4.97 7.14 8.12
N SER A 144 5.54 7.56 7.00
CA SER A 144 6.61 6.84 6.31
C SER A 144 7.83 6.66 7.21
N GLU A 145 8.21 7.71 7.96
CA GLU A 145 9.31 7.67 8.92
C GLU A 145 9.09 6.60 10.02
N SER A 146 7.86 6.42 10.48
CA SER A 146 7.55 5.42 11.51
C SER A 146 7.72 4.00 10.97
N ILE A 147 7.35 3.76 9.70
CA ILE A 147 7.56 2.47 9.04
C ILE A 147 9.07 2.19 8.88
N LEU A 148 9.81 3.15 8.34
CA LEU A 148 11.24 3.01 8.07
C LEU A 148 12.08 2.89 9.35
N ALA A 149 11.60 3.43 10.47
CA ALA A 149 12.23 3.33 11.77
C ALA A 149 11.97 2.00 12.50
N LEU A 150 11.06 1.14 12.00
CA LEU A 150 10.83 -0.18 12.59
C LEU A 150 12.13 -1.00 12.52
N LYS A 151 12.57 -1.56 13.66
CA LYS A 151 13.85 -2.30 13.76
C LYS A 151 13.99 -3.43 12.73
N VAL A 152 12.89 -4.12 12.42
CA VAL A 152 12.88 -5.19 11.42
C VAL A 152 13.10 -4.61 10.02
N ILE A 153 12.48 -3.47 9.71
CA ILE A 153 12.58 -2.80 8.41
C ILE A 153 13.95 -2.15 8.23
N SER A 154 14.46 -1.44 9.24
CA SER A 154 15.74 -0.73 9.16
C SER A 154 16.92 -1.65 8.79
N ASN A 155 16.85 -2.92 9.18
CA ASN A 155 17.86 -3.93 8.85
C ASN A 155 17.74 -4.48 7.42
N ILE A 156 16.57 -4.35 6.80
CA ILE A 156 16.28 -4.83 5.44
C ILE A 156 16.62 -3.77 4.40
N ILE A 157 16.41 -2.48 4.72
CA ILE A 157 16.60 -1.35 3.79
C ILE A 157 17.88 -1.42 2.94
N PRO A 158 19.08 -1.69 3.51
CA PRO A 158 20.32 -1.71 2.72
C PRO A 158 20.36 -2.78 1.62
N PHE A 159 19.53 -3.82 1.73
CA PHE A 159 19.54 -4.99 0.86
C PHE A 159 18.23 -5.13 0.08
N ILE A 160 17.39 -4.10 0.07
CA ILE A 160 16.00 -4.24 -0.41
C ILE A 160 15.91 -4.61 -1.89
N GLN A 161 16.81 -4.07 -2.72
CA GLN A 161 16.90 -4.41 -4.14
C GLN A 161 17.33 -5.86 -4.34
N ASP A 162 18.33 -6.33 -3.58
CA ASP A 162 18.78 -7.73 -3.63
C ASP A 162 17.65 -8.68 -3.20
N TYR A 163 16.87 -8.33 -2.18
CA TYR A 163 15.70 -9.09 -1.76
C TYR A 163 14.61 -9.12 -2.82
N ILE A 164 14.29 -7.98 -3.45
CA ILE A 164 13.31 -7.93 -4.56
C ILE A 164 13.76 -8.84 -5.69
N GLN A 165 15.03 -8.74 -6.10
CA GLN A 165 15.58 -9.55 -7.18
C GLN A 165 15.52 -11.04 -6.85
N SER A 166 15.97 -11.45 -5.65
CA SER A 166 15.90 -12.84 -5.21
C SER A 166 14.47 -13.40 -5.22
N LEU A 167 13.48 -12.60 -4.82
CA LEU A 167 12.08 -13.05 -4.79
C LEU A 167 11.41 -13.10 -6.18
N LEU A 168 11.99 -12.42 -7.18
CA LEU A 168 11.52 -12.44 -8.58
C LEU A 168 12.20 -13.53 -9.42
N GLU A 169 13.35 -14.05 -8.96
CA GLU A 169 14.09 -15.14 -9.60
C GLU A 169 13.61 -16.54 -9.15
N ASP A 170 12.89 -16.63 -8.02
CA ASP A 170 12.23 -17.83 -7.49
C ASP A 170 10.89 -18.15 -8.18
#